data_AF-A0A7L3AQ10-F1
#
_entry.id   AF-A0A7L3AQ10-F1
#
_cell.length_a   1.000
_cell.length_b   1.000
_cell.length_c   1.000
_cell.angle_alpha   90.00
_cell.angle_beta   90.00
_cell.angle_gamma   90.00
#
_symmetry.space_group_name_H-M   'P 1'
#
loop_
_entity.id
_entity.type
_entity.pdbx_description
1 polymer ?
#
loop_
_entity_poly.entity_id
_entity_poly.type
_entity_poly.pdbx_seq_one_letter_code
_entity_poly.pdbx_strand_id
1 'polypeptide(L)'
;EEEEEGLAGRFLRLERVLSALLRALPPFGAPVAHVYRPLDYAWEPHCDYVRRYCRGPKSVLFLGMNPGPFGMAQTGVPFGESWHVREWLRVVGGVQKPPSEHPKRPVLGLSCQRSEVS
;
A
#
# COMPACT_ATOMS: atom_id res chain seq x y z
N GLU A 1 -23.66 2.62 -1.25
CA GLU A 1 -23.77 3.84 -0.41
C GLU A 1 -23.32 3.59 1.03
N GLU A 2 -23.78 2.54 1.73
CA GLU A 2 -23.23 2.18 3.07
C GLU A 2 -21.73 1.80 3.08
N GLU A 3 -21.21 1.16 2.03
CA GLU A 3 -19.77 0.83 1.92
C GLU A 3 -18.86 2.07 1.86
N GLU A 4 -19.36 3.20 1.35
CA GLU A 4 -18.59 4.45 1.37
C GLU A 4 -18.71 5.17 2.72
N GLU A 5 -19.82 5.07 3.45
CA GLU A 5 -19.98 5.77 4.72
C GLU A 5 -19.36 5.04 5.93
N GLY A 6 -19.11 3.73 5.82
CA GLY A 6 -18.48 2.91 6.86
C GLY A 6 -17.05 3.34 7.24
N LEU A 7 -16.52 2.76 8.33
CA LEU A 7 -15.16 3.07 8.82
C LEU A 7 -14.09 2.86 7.74
N ALA A 8 -14.16 1.76 6.99
CA ALA A 8 -13.27 1.48 5.87
C ALA A 8 -13.32 2.58 4.79
N GLY A 9 -14.52 3.02 4.39
CA GLY A 9 -14.68 4.10 3.41
C GLY A 9 -14.10 5.42 3.89
N ARG A 10 -14.31 5.79 5.16
CA ARG A 10 -13.67 6.97 5.77
C ARG A 10 -12.15 6.86 5.82
N PHE A 11 -11.61 5.69 6.17
CA PHE A 11 -10.17 5.44 6.21
C PHE A 11 -9.53 5.60 4.82
N LEU A 12 -10.10 4.94 3.80
CA LEU A 12 -9.64 5.06 2.42
C LEU A 12 -9.74 6.49 1.88
N ARG A 13 -10.76 7.26 2.27
CA ARG A 13 -10.86 8.68 1.94
C ARG A 13 -9.72 9.50 2.54
N LEU A 14 -9.38 9.28 3.82
CA LEU A 14 -8.26 9.94 4.47
C LEU A 14 -6.93 9.64 3.75
N GLU A 15 -6.71 8.39 3.36
CA GLU A 15 -5.52 8.00 2.61
C GLU A 15 -5.45 8.62 1.20
N ARG A 16 -6.59 8.77 0.53
CA ARG A 16 -6.66 9.49 -0.76
C ARG A 16 -6.34 10.98 -0.60
N VAL A 17 -6.87 11.62 0.44
CA VAL A 17 -6.55 13.02 0.76
C VAL A 17 -5.05 13.16 1.06
N LEU A 18 -4.50 12.29 1.91
CA LEU A 18 -3.06 12.28 2.21
C LEU A 18 -2.22 12.06 0.95
N SER A 19 -2.60 11.10 0.10
CA SER A 19 -1.90 10.82 -1.16
C SER A 19 -1.92 12.02 -2.11
N ALA A 20 -3.02 12.77 -2.16
CA ALA A 20 -3.10 14.01 -2.93
C ALA A 20 -2.17 15.09 -2.38
N LEU A 21 -2.13 15.27 -1.05
CA LEU A 21 -1.22 16.22 -0.39
C LEU A 21 0.26 15.86 -0.62
N LEU A 22 0.62 14.57 -0.52
CA LEU A 22 1.98 14.09 -0.78
C LEU A 22 2.39 14.30 -2.25
N ARG A 23 1.46 14.16 -3.20
CA ARG A 23 1.72 14.46 -4.62
C ARG A 23 1.93 15.94 -4.91
N ALA A 24 1.37 16.82 -4.07
CA ALA A 24 1.51 18.26 -4.19
C ALA A 24 2.82 18.81 -3.58
N LEU A 25 3.60 17.96 -2.90
CA LEU A 25 4.92 18.35 -2.42
C LEU A 25 5.83 18.77 -3.58
N PRO A 26 6.73 19.74 -3.37
CA PRO A 26 7.72 20.09 -4.38
C PRO A 26 8.60 18.87 -4.71
N PRO A 27 9.21 18.82 -5.92
CA PRO A 27 10.11 17.74 -6.29
C PRO A 27 11.21 17.54 -5.25
N PHE A 28 11.48 16.29 -4.90
CA PHE A 28 12.55 15.96 -3.97
C PHE A 28 13.90 16.21 -4.66
N GLY A 29 14.79 16.95 -4.00
CA GLY A 29 16.16 17.14 -4.44
C GLY A 29 17.06 15.94 -4.11
N ALA A 30 18.32 16.01 -4.53
CA ALA A 30 19.32 15.02 -4.15
C ALA A 30 19.39 14.85 -2.62
N PRO A 31 19.60 13.62 -2.10
CA PRO A 31 19.96 12.39 -2.82
C PRO A 31 18.76 11.54 -3.31
N VAL A 32 17.54 12.07 -3.27
CA VAL A 32 16.34 11.29 -3.64
C VAL A 32 16.26 11.16 -5.17
N ALA A 33 16.45 9.94 -5.69
CA ALA A 33 16.38 9.65 -7.12
C ALA A 33 15.02 9.08 -7.57
N HIS A 34 14.32 8.36 -6.68
CA HIS A 34 13.03 7.73 -6.96
C HIS A 34 12.09 7.82 -5.78
N VAL A 35 10.80 7.98 -6.07
CA VAL A 35 9.73 8.01 -5.06
C VAL A 35 8.64 7.06 -5.50
N TYR A 36 8.41 6.02 -4.70
CA TYR A 36 7.36 5.04 -4.95
C TYR A 36 6.19 5.35 -4.02
N ARG A 37 4.98 5.33 -4.57
CA ARG A 37 3.73 5.56 -3.83
C ARG A 37 2.82 4.33 -4.00
N PRO A 38 2.94 3.31 -3.13
CA PRO A 38 2.16 2.08 -3.29
C PRO A 38 0.66 2.30 -3.27
N LEU A 39 0.18 3.35 -2.59
CA LEU A 39 -1.24 3.71 -2.61
C LEU A 39 -1.72 4.30 -3.95
N ASP A 40 -0.82 4.60 -4.89
CA ASP A 40 -1.19 4.92 -6.27
C ASP A 40 -1.29 3.64 -7.12
N TYR A 41 -0.24 2.81 -7.12
CA TYR A 41 -0.12 1.68 -8.07
C TYR A 41 -0.61 0.33 -7.53
N ALA A 42 -0.71 0.15 -6.22
CA ALA A 42 -1.23 -1.05 -5.54
C ALA A 42 -2.53 -0.73 -4.79
N TRP A 43 -3.33 0.22 -5.31
CA TRP A 43 -4.55 0.68 -4.66
C TRP A 43 -5.61 -0.41 -4.53
N GLU A 44 -5.77 -1.26 -5.54
CA GLU A 44 -6.77 -2.34 -5.52
C GLU A 44 -6.57 -3.32 -4.35
N PRO A 45 -5.39 -3.98 -4.18
CA PRO A 45 -5.18 -4.86 -3.04
C PRO A 45 -5.20 -4.12 -1.70
N HIS A 46 -4.74 -2.86 -1.66
CA HIS A 46 -4.86 -2.04 -0.45
C HIS A 46 -6.34 -1.80 -0.06
N CYS A 47 -7.18 -1.47 -1.02
CA CYS A 47 -8.62 -1.32 -0.84
C CYS A 47 -9.29 -2.61 -0.35
N ASP A 48 -8.95 -3.75 -0.94
CA ASP A 48 -9.47 -5.06 -0.51
C ASP A 48 -9.06 -5.35 0.94
N TYR A 49 -7.79 -5.13 1.31
CA TYR A 49 -7.31 -5.24 2.68
C TYR A 49 -8.11 -4.38 3.67
N VAL A 50 -8.26 -3.08 3.39
CA VAL A 50 -8.96 -2.16 4.29
C VAL A 50 -10.45 -2.53 4.42
N ARG A 51 -11.14 -2.82 3.32
CA ARG A 51 -12.56 -3.22 3.37
C ARG A 51 -12.76 -4.56 4.09
N ARG A 52 -11.82 -5.48 3.97
CA ARG A 52 -11.85 -6.79 4.64
C ARG A 52 -11.67 -6.67 6.15
N TYR A 53 -10.72 -5.84 6.62
CA TYR A 53 -10.30 -5.85 8.03
C TYR A 53 -10.71 -4.61 8.85
N CYS A 54 -11.10 -3.50 8.21
CA CYS A 54 -11.51 -2.26 8.86
C CYS A 54 -13.05 -2.13 8.98
N ARG A 55 -13.72 -3.21 9.41
CA ARG A 55 -15.20 -3.29 9.50
C ARG A 55 -15.82 -2.64 10.74
N GLY A 56 -15.00 -2.17 11.68
CA GLY A 56 -15.45 -1.60 12.95
C GLY A 56 -14.30 -0.98 13.73
N PRO A 57 -14.59 -0.21 14.81
CA PRO A 57 -13.59 0.52 15.58
C PRO A 57 -12.53 -0.41 16.16
N LYS A 58 -11.30 0.11 16.31
CA LYS A 58 -10.14 -0.62 16.81
C LYS A 58 -9.62 0.07 18.07
N SER A 59 -9.38 -0.69 19.13
CA SER A 59 -8.76 -0.17 20.37
C SER A 59 -7.24 -0.04 20.25
N VAL A 60 -6.63 -0.75 19.29
CA VAL A 60 -5.18 -0.80 19.07
C VAL A 60 -4.90 -0.53 17.60
N LEU A 61 -3.90 0.32 17.34
CA LEU A 61 -3.35 0.58 16.02
C LEU A 61 -1.86 0.25 16.04
N PHE A 62 -1.46 -0.73 15.22
CA PHE A 62 -0.05 -0.96 14.92
C PHE A 62 0.39 0.00 13.82
N LEU A 63 1.47 0.73 14.04
CA LEU A 63 1.95 1.77 13.14
C LEU A 63 3.43 1.54 12.81
N GLY A 64 3.72 1.22 11.55
CA GLY A 64 5.08 1.20 11.01
C GLY A 64 5.54 2.59 10.57
N MET A 65 6.79 2.69 10.08
CA MET A 65 7.33 3.94 9.55
C MET A 65 6.89 4.21 8.11
N ASN A 66 7.24 3.31 7.18
CA ASN A 66 6.98 3.44 5.76
C ASN A 66 7.12 2.07 5.05
N PRO A 67 6.66 1.94 3.79
CA PRO A 67 6.77 0.70 3.03
C PRO A 67 8.21 0.20 2.88
N GLY A 68 8.42 -1.09 3.15
CA GLY A 68 9.61 -1.82 2.73
C GLY A 68 9.53 -2.25 1.25
N PRO A 69 10.66 -2.53 0.60
CA PRO A 69 10.74 -2.76 -0.84
C PRO A 69 10.15 -4.11 -1.30
N PHE A 70 9.96 -5.09 -0.41
CA PHE A 70 9.48 -6.44 -0.74
C PHE A 70 8.14 -6.80 -0.07
N GLY A 71 7.64 -5.92 0.79
CA GLY A 71 6.36 -6.00 1.47
C GLY A 71 5.37 -5.01 0.84
N MET A 72 5.05 -3.94 1.56
CA MET A 72 3.99 -3.00 1.14
C MET A 72 4.25 -2.34 -0.22
N ALA A 73 5.51 -2.12 -0.63
CA ALA A 73 5.81 -1.61 -1.97
C ALA A 73 5.47 -2.61 -3.10
N GLN A 74 5.27 -3.88 -2.79
CA GLN A 74 4.84 -4.90 -3.74
C GLN A 74 3.32 -5.12 -3.66
N THR A 75 2.76 -5.07 -2.45
CA THR A 75 1.42 -5.61 -2.19
C THR A 75 0.37 -4.57 -1.85
N GLY A 76 0.77 -3.34 -1.51
CA GLY A 76 -0.13 -2.33 -0.97
C GLY A 76 -0.58 -2.57 0.48
N VAL A 77 -0.17 -3.68 1.11
CA VAL A 77 -0.57 -4.03 2.49
C VAL A 77 0.56 -3.69 3.48
N PRO A 78 0.28 -3.02 4.62
CA PRO A 78 1.28 -2.76 5.66
C PRO A 78 1.92 -4.05 6.16
N PHE A 79 3.25 -4.09 6.29
CA PHE A 79 4.01 -5.32 6.60
C PHE A 79 3.67 -6.50 5.65
N GLY A 80 3.27 -6.18 4.42
CA GLY A 80 2.62 -7.14 3.53
C GLY A 80 3.60 -7.97 2.71
N GLU A 81 4.27 -8.93 3.34
CA GLU A 81 5.01 -9.98 2.61
C GLU A 81 4.05 -10.75 1.69
N SER A 82 4.48 -11.01 0.45
CA SER A 82 3.58 -11.41 -0.64
C SER A 82 2.87 -12.74 -0.40
N TRP A 83 3.54 -13.73 0.19
CA TRP A 83 2.92 -15.00 0.53
C TRP A 83 1.84 -14.84 1.60
N HIS A 84 2.12 -14.13 2.70
CA HIS A 84 1.13 -13.91 3.77
C HIS A 84 -0.05 -13.08 3.27
N VAL A 85 0.18 -12.07 2.43
CA VAL A 85 -0.91 -11.27 1.85
C VAL A 85 -1.84 -12.14 1.00
N ARG A 86 -1.28 -13.01 0.14
CA ARG A 86 -2.08 -13.84 -0.77
C ARG A 86 -2.70 -15.06 -0.09
N GLU A 87 -1.93 -15.77 0.74
CA GLU A 87 -2.33 -17.07 1.28
C GLU A 87 -3.01 -16.98 2.65
N TRP A 88 -2.63 -16.01 3.48
CA TRP A 88 -3.20 -15.86 4.82
C TRP A 88 -4.26 -14.75 4.88
N LEU A 89 -3.92 -13.54 4.46
CA LEU A 89 -4.87 -12.41 4.42
C LEU A 89 -5.89 -12.53 3.28
N ARG A 90 -5.61 -13.38 2.28
CA ARG A 90 -6.47 -13.61 1.11
C ARG A 90 -6.84 -12.29 0.41
N VAL A 91 -5.89 -11.37 0.35
CA VAL A 91 -6.05 -10.08 -0.32
C VAL A 91 -5.82 -10.25 -1.82
N VAL A 92 -6.68 -9.63 -2.62
CA VAL A 92 -6.65 -9.69 -4.07
C VAL A 92 -6.68 -8.30 -4.71
N GLY A 93 -6.15 -8.18 -5.92
CA GLY A 93 -6.19 -6.94 -6.70
C GLY A 93 -5.01 -6.81 -7.65
N GLY A 94 -5.14 -5.95 -8.65
CA GLY A 94 -4.07 -5.60 -9.58
C GLY A 94 -3.02 -4.69 -8.95
N VAL A 95 -1.75 -4.94 -9.27
CA VAL A 95 -0.63 -4.06 -8.93
C VAL A 95 -0.03 -3.53 -10.22
N GLN A 96 -0.09 -2.20 -10.38
CA GLN A 96 0.50 -1.45 -11.48
C GLN A 96 1.97 -1.12 -11.19
N LYS A 97 2.67 -0.53 -12.16
CA LYS A 97 4.03 -0.02 -11.99
C LYS A 97 4.02 1.44 -11.54
N PRO A 98 4.99 1.89 -10.71
CA PRO A 98 5.21 3.30 -10.50
C PRO A 98 5.76 3.95 -11.80
N PRO A 99 5.60 5.28 -11.99
CA PRO A 99 6.04 5.95 -13.22
C PRO A 99 7.54 5.85 -13.53
N SER A 100 8.38 5.66 -12.52
CA SER A 100 9.82 5.50 -12.64
C SER A 100 10.31 4.41 -11.70
N GLU A 101 10.73 3.28 -12.26
CA GLU A 101 11.29 2.16 -11.52
C GLU A 101 12.82 2.17 -11.56
N HIS A 102 13.44 2.06 -10.40
CA HIS A 102 14.85 1.71 -10.32
C HIS A 102 15.04 0.23 -10.70
N PRO A 103 15.99 -0.13 -11.59
CA PRO A 103 16.17 -1.52 -12.05
C PRO A 103 16.42 -2.54 -10.92
N LYS A 104 17.07 -2.12 -9.83
CA LYS A 104 17.31 -2.97 -8.63
C LYS A 104 16.14 -3.03 -7.64
N ARG A 105 15.04 -2.33 -7.90
CA ARG A 105 13.83 -2.29 -7.06
C ARG A 105 12.56 -2.33 -7.94
N PRO A 106 12.37 -3.41 -8.73
CA PRO A 106 11.15 -3.57 -9.51
C PRO A 106 9.95 -3.88 -8.60
N VAL A 107 8.77 -3.41 -8.99
CA VAL A 107 7.48 -3.81 -8.44
C VAL A 107 6.97 -5.00 -9.24
N LEU A 108 6.90 -6.17 -8.62
CA LEU A 108 6.44 -7.44 -9.18
C LEU A 108 5.03 -7.81 -8.68
N GLY A 109 4.45 -7.00 -7.81
CA GLY A 109 3.10 -7.22 -7.27
C GLY A 109 3.04 -8.39 -6.29
N LEU A 110 1.84 -8.99 -6.18
CA LEU A 110 1.57 -10.18 -5.37
C LEU A 110 2.33 -11.45 -5.82
N SER A 111 3.06 -11.38 -6.94
CA SER A 111 3.92 -12.44 -7.47
C SER A 111 5.38 -12.27 -7.06
N CYS A 112 5.72 -11.25 -6.26
CA CYS A 112 7.07 -11.07 -5.74
C CYS A 112 7.52 -12.29 -4.93
N GLN A 113 8.63 -12.91 -5.33
CA GLN A 113 9.21 -14.08 -4.67
C GLN A 113 10.19 -13.73 -3.54
N ARG A 114 10.54 -12.44 -3.40
CA ARG A 114 11.40 -11.97 -2.33
C ARG A 114 10.56 -11.78 -1.07
N SER A 115 11.02 -12.39 0.02
CA SER A 115 10.41 -12.23 1.33
C SER A 115 10.93 -10.96 2.01
N GLU A 116 10.03 -10.23 2.65
CA GLU A 116 10.36 -9.18 3.62
C GLU A 116 10.44 -9.83 5.00
N VAL A 117 11.59 -9.67 5.68
CA VAL A 117 11.87 -10.33 6.97
C VAL A 117 11.25 -9.58 8.16
N SER A 118 11.02 -8.28 8.00
CA SER A 118 10.50 -7.37 9.01
C SER A 118 9.08 -7.68 9.47
#